data_AF-A0A525WI68-F1
#
_entry.id   AF-A0A525WI68-F1
#
_cell.length_a   1.000
_cell.length_b   1.000
_cell.length_c   1.000
_cell.angle_alpha   90.00
_cell.angle_beta   90.00
_cell.angle_gamma   90.00
#
_symmetry.space_group_name_H-M   'P 1'
#
loop_
_entity.id
_entity.type
_entity.pdbx_description
1 polymer ?
#
loop_
_entity_poly.entity_id
_entity_poly.type
_entity_poly.pdbx_seq_one_letter_code
_entity_poly.pdbx_strand_id
1 'polypeptide(L)'
;MADILENQSSLVMNSPIRLLIFGSCVSRDILNYPQAKAQLVLVDYYARSSIASLGARPIEMPHAVQDIRSKFQRRMVERDIRKDFVNDLARLQFDVLLIDLIDERFNLYVESEGRACTLSSELVCSGFDKDSDRKSSIYSGSEEFWRLWEAGWVTLVNRLRCLGLLDRLRVNQVFWGTRTENGANFEPQYTSSQIDSANQFLDRLYQRVADDIPSGQFLRFNHGLLTGSTGHKWGISPFHYVDAYYQAAIRQLCVGYWLKNRIMKSQEAVASRADYSIDKVNLEHEGNELVVTVVFKAPQTGQFAFHVFRNGVQIHTEWYSSKPVLRLGIKSEPGLYRALAFFLTPNGERVTQYSNPLFLHPAGETPGHGPKKPLQAVHEVASAPS
;
A
#
# COMPACT_ATOMS: atom_id res chain seq x y z
N MET A 1 14.53 55.00 4.75
CA MET A 1 15.69 54.10 4.47
C MET A 1 16.00 53.37 5.76
N ALA A 2 15.96 52.03 5.73
CA ALA A 2 16.36 51.07 6.76
C ALA A 2 15.59 51.16 8.11
N ASP A 3 14.98 50.14 8.70
CA ASP A 3 15.08 48.70 8.49
C ASP A 3 13.75 48.00 8.73
N ILE A 4 13.43 47.15 7.76
CA ILE A 4 12.43 46.08 7.80
C ILE A 4 13.18 44.84 8.30
N LEU A 5 12.52 43.99 9.08
CA LEU A 5 12.81 42.57 9.39
C LEU A 5 13.17 42.26 10.87
N GLU A 6 12.21 42.49 11.77
CA GLU A 6 12.01 41.54 12.87
C GLU A 6 11.14 40.38 12.36
N ASN A 7 11.79 39.44 11.68
CA ASN A 7 11.18 38.17 11.34
C ASN A 7 11.20 37.29 12.59
N GLN A 8 10.07 37.22 13.30
CA GLN A 8 9.82 36.20 14.31
C GLN A 8 9.80 34.83 13.63
N SER A 9 10.97 34.21 13.52
CA SER A 9 11.13 32.79 13.24
C SER A 9 10.74 31.98 14.48
N SER A 10 9.44 31.95 14.79
CA SER A 10 8.89 30.91 15.65
C SER A 10 9.05 29.57 14.92
N LEU A 11 10.07 28.80 15.31
CA LEU A 11 10.25 27.41 14.94
C LEU A 11 8.94 26.66 15.20
N VAL A 12 8.19 26.35 14.13
CA VAL A 12 7.12 25.35 14.19
C VAL A 12 7.79 24.04 14.59
N MET A 13 7.68 23.67 15.87
CA MET A 13 8.09 22.34 16.31
C MET A 13 7.14 21.34 15.66
N ASN A 14 7.57 20.75 14.53
CA ASN A 14 6.83 19.66 13.89
C ASN A 14 6.57 18.57 14.94
N SER A 15 5.32 18.14 15.06
CA SER A 15 4.98 16.96 15.88
C SER A 15 5.83 15.76 15.42
N PRO A 16 6.27 14.90 16.35
CA PRO A 16 7.10 13.75 16.01
C PRO A 16 6.35 12.82 15.06
N ILE A 17 7.08 12.24 14.11
CA ILE A 17 6.57 11.30 13.11
C ILE A 17 6.10 10.04 13.84
N ARG A 18 4.83 9.68 13.65
CA ARG A 18 4.26 8.45 14.21
C ARG A 18 4.68 7.26 13.37
N LEU A 19 5.57 6.45 13.92
CA LEU A 19 6.18 5.31 13.26
C LEU A 19 5.48 4.01 13.68
N LEU A 20 4.89 3.30 12.72
CA LEU A 20 4.46 1.92 12.86
C LEU A 20 5.55 1.01 12.29
N ILE A 21 5.92 -0.06 12.98
CA ILE A 21 6.96 -0.98 12.51
C ILE A 21 6.38 -2.38 12.37
N PHE A 22 6.58 -3.00 11.20
CA PHE A 22 6.44 -4.44 10.98
C PHE A 22 7.79 -4.99 10.53
N GLY A 23 8.48 -5.73 11.39
CA GLY A 23 9.82 -6.22 11.05
C GLY A 23 10.68 -6.51 12.28
N SER A 24 11.98 -6.49 12.10
CA SER A 24 12.92 -6.99 13.10
C SER A 24 13.45 -5.90 14.03
N CYS A 25 14.38 -6.31 14.91
CA CYS A 25 15.12 -5.39 15.77
C CYS A 25 15.94 -4.37 14.96
N VAL A 26 16.27 -4.65 13.70
CA VAL A 26 16.97 -3.72 12.81
C VAL A 26 16.22 -2.39 12.68
N SER A 27 14.92 -2.44 12.40
CA SER A 27 14.09 -1.22 12.31
C SER A 27 13.77 -0.63 13.67
N ARG A 28 13.43 -1.47 14.66
CA ARG A 28 13.05 -1.00 16.00
C ARG A 28 14.21 -0.28 16.71
N ASP A 29 15.44 -0.72 16.51
CA ASP A 29 16.59 -0.20 17.25
C ASP A 29 17.09 1.17 16.78
N ILE A 30 16.62 1.64 15.63
CA ILE A 30 16.71 3.04 15.19
C ILE A 30 16.24 3.98 16.32
N LEU A 31 15.17 3.61 17.04
CA LEU A 31 14.57 4.41 18.11
C LEU A 31 15.39 4.47 19.40
N ASN A 32 16.48 3.71 19.54
CA ASN A 32 17.33 3.81 20.73
C ASN A 32 18.16 5.09 20.75
N TYR A 33 18.41 5.68 19.58
CA TYR A 33 19.29 6.82 19.41
C TYR A 33 18.59 8.14 19.76
N PRO A 34 19.27 9.08 20.45
CA PRO A 34 18.68 10.36 20.84
C PRO A 34 18.08 11.15 19.66
N GLN A 35 18.75 11.14 18.51
CA GLN A 35 18.29 11.84 17.30
C GLN A 35 16.95 11.30 16.80
N ALA A 36 16.74 9.99 16.89
CA ALA A 36 15.48 9.35 16.52
C ALA A 36 14.38 9.69 17.52
N LYS A 37 14.67 9.60 18.83
CA LYS A 37 13.71 9.89 19.91
C LYS A 37 13.17 11.31 19.86
N ALA A 38 13.98 12.27 19.39
CA ALA A 38 13.57 13.65 19.21
C ALA A 38 12.56 13.86 18.06
N GLN A 39 12.42 12.88 17.16
CA GLN A 39 11.69 13.06 15.90
C GLN A 39 10.65 11.99 15.60
N LEU A 40 10.77 10.82 16.22
CA LEU A 40 9.97 9.63 15.96
C LEU A 40 9.27 9.21 17.24
N VAL A 41 7.99 8.88 17.13
CA VAL A 41 7.23 8.23 18.19
C VAL A 41 6.73 6.89 17.69
N LEU A 42 7.02 5.81 18.42
CA LEU A 42 6.56 4.47 18.07
C LEU A 42 5.06 4.35 18.37
N VAL A 43 4.27 4.05 17.34
CA VAL A 43 2.84 3.76 17.46
C VAL A 43 2.66 2.33 17.96
N ASP A 44 3.26 1.39 17.26
CA ASP A 44 3.25 -0.02 17.64
C ASP A 44 4.39 -0.76 16.90
N TYR A 45 4.69 -1.96 17.36
CA TYR A 45 5.73 -2.82 16.82
C TYR A 45 5.23 -4.27 16.68
N TYR A 46 5.25 -4.75 15.44
CA TYR A 46 4.95 -6.13 15.08
C TYR A 46 6.27 -6.79 14.70
N ALA A 47 6.83 -7.53 15.66
CA ALA A 47 8.08 -8.25 15.47
C ALA A 47 7.83 -9.74 15.36
N ARG A 48 8.84 -10.44 14.84
CA ARG A 48 8.86 -11.91 14.78
C ARG A 48 7.69 -12.49 13.98
N SER A 49 7.16 -11.70 13.05
CA SER A 49 6.10 -12.06 12.14
C SER A 49 6.63 -11.99 10.72
N SER A 50 6.54 -13.10 10.00
CA SER A 50 6.81 -13.16 8.57
C SER A 50 5.58 -12.66 7.80
N ILE A 51 5.81 -11.92 6.71
CA ILE A 51 4.74 -11.54 5.77
C ILE A 51 4.07 -12.79 5.19
N ALA A 52 4.81 -13.91 5.04
CA ALA A 52 4.27 -15.17 4.56
C ALA A 52 3.16 -15.77 5.45
N SER A 53 3.14 -15.39 6.74
CA SER A 53 2.06 -15.78 7.64
C SER A 53 0.80 -14.92 7.46
N LEU A 54 0.90 -13.69 6.92
CA LEU A 54 -0.18 -12.70 6.89
C LEU A 54 -1.35 -13.08 5.98
N GLY A 55 -1.07 -13.79 4.88
CA GLY A 55 -2.10 -14.26 3.94
C GLY A 55 -2.83 -15.52 4.41
N ALA A 56 -2.35 -16.17 5.47
CA ALA A 56 -2.90 -17.42 5.97
C ALA A 56 -3.99 -17.17 7.02
N ARG A 57 -4.84 -18.18 7.24
CA ARG A 57 -5.80 -18.16 8.35
C ARG A 57 -5.09 -18.35 9.70
N PRO A 58 -5.63 -17.80 10.80
CA PRO A 58 -5.12 -18.08 12.14
C PRO A 58 -5.13 -19.58 12.47
N ILE A 59 -4.06 -20.06 13.10
CA ILE A 59 -4.07 -21.35 13.79
C ILE A 59 -4.80 -21.23 15.14
N GLU A 60 -5.17 -22.36 15.74
CA GLU A 60 -5.61 -22.36 17.13
C GLU A 60 -4.45 -21.94 18.04
N MET A 61 -4.74 -21.11 19.07
CA MET A 61 -3.69 -20.61 19.96
C MET A 61 -3.09 -21.76 20.77
N PRO A 62 -1.80 -22.11 20.58
CA PRO A 62 -1.21 -23.22 21.30
C PRO A 62 -1.11 -22.92 22.79
N HIS A 63 -1.37 -23.91 23.64
CA HIS A 63 -1.22 -23.76 25.09
C HIS A 63 0.19 -23.32 25.49
N ALA A 64 1.22 -23.80 24.79
CA ALA A 64 2.63 -23.44 24.98
C ALA A 64 2.88 -21.92 24.92
N VAL A 65 2.06 -21.14 24.20
CA VAL A 65 2.20 -19.68 24.15
C VAL A 65 2.03 -19.04 25.53
N GLN A 66 1.23 -19.65 26.42
CA GLN A 66 1.04 -19.14 27.79
C GLN A 66 2.30 -19.28 28.65
N ASP A 67 3.20 -20.20 28.32
CA ASP A 67 4.46 -20.44 29.04
C ASP A 67 5.54 -19.40 28.70
N ILE A 68 5.31 -18.57 27.67
CA ILE A 68 6.21 -17.46 27.32
C ILE A 68 6.14 -16.39 28.42
N ARG A 69 7.16 -16.37 29.29
CA ARG A 69 7.22 -15.49 30.48
C ARG A 69 7.17 -14.00 30.15
N SER A 70 7.88 -13.58 29.11
CA SER A 70 7.88 -12.17 28.70
C SER A 70 6.56 -11.80 28.06
N LYS A 71 5.83 -10.86 28.67
CA LYS A 71 4.56 -10.32 28.14
C LYS A 71 4.72 -9.77 26.73
N PHE A 72 5.86 -9.15 26.44
CA PHE A 72 6.18 -8.64 25.12
C PHE A 72 6.33 -9.80 24.11
N GLN A 73 7.15 -10.81 24.43
CA GLN A 73 7.35 -11.98 23.56
C GLN A 73 6.06 -12.74 23.30
N ARG A 74 5.27 -12.95 24.34
CA ARG A 74 3.95 -13.59 24.23
C ARG A 74 3.04 -12.81 23.29
N ARG A 75 2.92 -11.49 23.50
CA ARG A 75 2.10 -10.63 22.63
C ARG A 75 2.55 -10.68 21.17
N MET A 76 3.85 -10.76 20.89
CA MET A 76 4.35 -10.87 19.51
C MET A 76 3.85 -12.15 18.83
N VAL A 77 4.05 -13.30 19.48
CA VAL A 77 3.61 -14.62 18.97
C VAL A 77 2.10 -14.64 18.78
N GLU A 78 1.36 -14.17 19.78
CA GLU A 78 -0.10 -14.12 19.72
C GLU A 78 -0.62 -13.27 18.55
N ARG A 79 0.01 -12.12 18.28
CA ARG A 79 -0.39 -11.22 17.19
C ARG A 79 -0.12 -11.80 15.81
N ASP A 80 0.97 -12.55 15.65
CA ASP A 80 1.23 -13.30 14.42
C ASP A 80 0.15 -14.37 14.20
N ILE A 81 -0.14 -15.17 15.24
CA ILE A 81 -1.16 -16.22 15.16
C ILE A 81 -2.53 -15.65 14.79
N ARG A 82 -2.96 -14.57 15.46
CA ARG A 82 -4.27 -13.93 15.21
C ARG A 82 -4.33 -13.08 13.94
N LYS A 83 -3.19 -12.83 13.26
CA LYS A 83 -3.09 -11.94 12.11
C LYS A 83 -3.51 -10.50 12.43
N ASP A 84 -3.20 -10.03 13.65
CA ASP A 84 -3.68 -8.74 14.18
C ASP A 84 -3.22 -7.56 13.30
N PHE A 85 -2.04 -7.64 12.68
CA PHE A 85 -1.45 -6.53 11.90
C PHE A 85 -2.37 -5.99 10.80
N VAL A 86 -2.91 -6.86 9.95
CA VAL A 86 -3.74 -6.46 8.80
C VAL A 86 -5.02 -5.74 9.25
N ASN A 87 -5.58 -6.18 10.38
CA ASN A 87 -6.77 -5.59 10.98
C ASN A 87 -6.47 -4.26 11.67
N ASP A 88 -5.34 -4.18 12.35
CA ASP A 88 -4.91 -3.01 13.11
C ASP A 88 -4.58 -1.81 12.23
N LEU A 89 -4.16 -2.01 10.97
CA LEU A 89 -3.88 -0.93 10.01
C LEU A 89 -5.03 0.09 9.87
N ALA A 90 -6.29 -0.34 10.01
CA ALA A 90 -7.44 0.56 9.91
C ALA A 90 -7.68 1.39 11.19
N ARG A 91 -7.13 0.96 12.33
CA ARG A 91 -7.35 1.57 13.65
C ARG A 91 -6.17 2.45 14.06
N LEU A 92 -4.95 2.02 13.73
CA LEU A 92 -3.73 2.70 14.13
C LEU A 92 -3.54 4.01 13.36
N GLN A 93 -3.10 5.03 14.07
CA GLN A 93 -2.81 6.35 13.51
C GLN A 93 -1.31 6.54 13.40
N PHE A 94 -0.77 6.36 12.19
CA PHE A 94 0.66 6.44 11.91
C PHE A 94 0.95 7.27 10.65
N ASP A 95 2.11 7.91 10.60
CA ASP A 95 2.57 8.72 9.47
C ASP A 95 3.48 7.89 8.54
N VAL A 96 4.22 6.94 9.12
CA VAL A 96 5.11 6.02 8.39
C VAL A 96 4.89 4.61 8.89
N LEU A 97 4.68 3.67 7.95
CA LEU A 97 4.82 2.24 8.19
C LEU A 97 6.19 1.81 7.70
N LEU A 98 7.09 1.40 8.60
CA LEU A 98 8.41 0.90 8.25
C LEU A 98 8.42 -0.63 8.28
N ILE A 99 8.82 -1.23 7.16
CA ILE A 99 8.97 -2.68 7.00
C ILE A 99 10.43 -3.04 6.73
N ASP A 100 10.95 -4.05 7.42
CA ASP A 100 12.16 -4.77 7.01
C ASP A 100 11.87 -6.26 6.91
N LEU A 101 12.67 -6.97 6.11
CA LEU A 101 12.46 -8.38 5.79
C LEU A 101 13.41 -9.33 6.54
N ILE A 102 14.12 -8.87 7.57
CA ILE A 102 15.08 -9.72 8.31
C ILE A 102 14.37 -10.83 9.10
N ASP A 103 13.11 -10.62 9.51
CA ASP A 103 12.29 -11.66 10.15
C ASP A 103 11.81 -12.73 9.16
N GLU A 104 11.97 -12.55 7.84
CA GLU A 104 11.71 -13.62 6.85
C GLU A 104 12.71 -14.77 6.95
N ARG A 105 13.72 -14.68 7.83
CA ARG A 105 14.61 -15.77 8.20
C ARG A 105 13.92 -16.90 8.99
N PHE A 106 12.75 -16.63 9.56
CA PHE A 106 12.02 -17.63 10.33
C PHE A 106 11.28 -18.59 9.40
N ASN A 107 11.17 -19.84 9.82
CA ASN A 107 10.33 -20.82 9.14
C ASN A 107 8.86 -20.54 9.43
N LEU A 108 7.96 -21.22 8.72
CA LEU A 108 6.54 -21.22 9.01
C LEU A 108 6.11 -22.58 9.53
N TYR A 109 5.07 -22.57 10.35
CA TYR A 109 4.24 -23.74 10.62
C TYR A 109 2.96 -23.59 9.81
N VAL A 110 2.59 -24.63 9.07
CA VAL A 110 1.42 -24.66 8.19
C VAL A 110 0.61 -25.94 8.41
N GLU A 111 -0.68 -25.76 8.68
CA GLU A 111 -1.65 -26.85 8.79
C GLU A 111 -2.23 -27.20 7.42
N SER A 112 -2.77 -28.41 7.28
CA SER A 112 -3.37 -28.90 6.02
C SER A 112 -4.51 -28.03 5.47
N GLU A 113 -5.15 -27.22 6.33
CA GLU A 113 -6.20 -26.28 5.97
C GLU A 113 -5.68 -24.90 5.50
N GLY A 114 -4.36 -24.70 5.36
CA GLY A 114 -3.80 -23.39 4.98
C GLY A 114 -3.87 -22.35 6.10
N ARG A 115 -3.96 -22.81 7.36
CA ARG A 115 -3.69 -21.97 8.54
C ARG A 115 -2.19 -21.97 8.80
N ALA A 116 -1.64 -20.84 9.19
CA ALA A 116 -0.20 -20.76 9.40
C ALA A 116 0.19 -19.75 10.49
N CYS A 117 1.37 -19.95 11.05
CA CYS A 117 2.05 -18.95 11.87
C CYS A 117 3.56 -18.97 11.63
N THR A 118 4.23 -17.89 12.02
CA THR A 118 5.68 -17.78 11.99
C THR A 118 6.26 -18.61 13.13
N LEU A 119 7.19 -19.53 12.82
CA LEU A 119 8.00 -20.25 13.81
C LEU A 119 9.10 -19.33 14.36
N SER A 120 8.68 -18.29 15.06
CA SER A 120 9.57 -17.39 15.79
C SER A 120 10.35 -18.16 16.85
N SER A 121 11.55 -17.67 17.18
CA SER A 121 12.36 -18.28 18.25
C SER A 121 11.59 -18.37 19.57
N GLU A 122 10.75 -17.38 19.86
CA GLU A 122 9.90 -17.32 21.05
C GLU A 122 8.85 -18.45 21.07
N LEU A 123 8.18 -18.70 19.95
CA LEU A 123 7.22 -19.80 19.82
C LEU A 123 7.93 -21.16 19.91
N VAL A 124 9.05 -21.34 19.21
CA VAL A 124 9.84 -22.58 19.27
C VAL A 124 10.33 -22.86 20.69
N CYS A 125 10.88 -21.85 21.37
CA CYS A 125 11.36 -21.97 22.75
C CYS A 125 10.25 -22.24 23.77
N SER A 126 8.99 -21.94 23.42
CA SER A 126 7.84 -22.28 24.27
C SER A 126 7.54 -23.78 24.32
N GLY A 127 8.13 -24.58 23.42
CA GLY A 127 7.90 -26.01 23.32
C GLY A 127 6.95 -26.42 22.18
N PHE A 128 6.44 -25.46 21.40
CA PHE A 128 5.51 -25.70 20.28
C PHE A 128 6.00 -26.76 19.28
N ASP A 129 7.30 -26.79 18.98
CA ASP A 129 7.89 -27.77 18.05
C ASP A 129 7.86 -29.22 18.58
N LYS A 130 7.65 -29.43 19.88
CA LYS A 130 7.48 -30.77 20.46
C LYS A 130 6.08 -31.32 20.27
N ASP A 131 5.10 -30.42 20.17
CA ASP A 131 3.68 -30.76 20.06
C ASP A 131 3.20 -30.76 18.59
N SER A 132 3.98 -30.17 17.68
CA SER A 132 3.64 -30.01 16.27
C SER A 132 4.33 -31.03 15.35
N ASP A 133 3.65 -31.42 14.26
CA ASP A 133 4.24 -32.30 13.25
C ASP A 133 5.36 -31.55 12.49
N ARG A 134 6.58 -32.06 12.55
CA ARG A 134 7.74 -31.46 11.85
C ARG A 134 7.54 -31.39 10.33
N LYS A 135 6.64 -32.20 9.75
CA LYS A 135 6.27 -32.14 8.32
C LYS A 135 5.46 -30.89 7.95
N SER A 136 4.88 -30.21 8.93
CA SER A 136 4.16 -28.95 8.75
C SER A 136 5.09 -27.72 8.75
N SER A 137 6.41 -27.91 8.86
CA SER A 137 7.36 -26.81 8.80
C SER A 137 7.77 -26.49 7.37
N ILE A 138 7.57 -25.25 6.96
CA ILE A 138 8.06 -24.72 5.68
C ILE A 138 9.29 -23.86 5.96
N TYR A 139 10.40 -24.25 5.34
CA TYR A 139 11.67 -23.56 5.51
C TYR A 139 11.70 -22.22 4.77
N SER A 140 12.23 -21.20 5.43
CA SER A 140 12.58 -19.93 4.79
C SER A 140 13.48 -20.16 3.58
N GLY A 141 13.28 -19.38 2.52
CA GLY A 141 14.01 -19.50 1.26
C GLY A 141 13.53 -20.60 0.31
N SER A 142 12.59 -21.46 0.73
CA SER A 142 11.97 -22.44 -0.17
C SER A 142 10.96 -21.80 -1.13
N GLU A 143 10.67 -22.48 -2.25
CA GLU A 143 9.64 -22.02 -3.20
C GLU A 143 8.23 -22.01 -2.58
N GLU A 144 7.95 -22.89 -1.61
CA GLU A 144 6.67 -22.90 -0.92
C GLU A 144 6.54 -21.69 0.01
N PHE A 145 7.60 -21.37 0.76
CA PHE A 145 7.66 -20.15 1.56
C PHE A 145 7.48 -18.92 0.66
N TRP A 146 8.15 -18.86 -0.49
CA TRP A 146 8.02 -17.77 -1.45
C TRP A 146 6.55 -17.53 -1.86
N ARG A 147 5.80 -18.58 -2.21
CA ARG A 147 4.39 -18.45 -2.62
C ARG A 147 3.53 -17.90 -1.49
N LEU A 148 3.75 -18.36 -0.26
CA LEU A 148 3.04 -17.85 0.91
C LEU A 148 3.42 -16.39 1.20
N TRP A 149 4.70 -16.07 1.10
CA TRP A 149 5.22 -14.71 1.24
C TRP A 149 4.58 -13.76 0.23
N GLU A 150 4.54 -14.14 -1.04
CA GLU A 150 3.94 -13.34 -2.11
C GLU A 150 2.44 -13.12 -1.87
N ALA A 151 1.70 -14.16 -1.48
CA ALA A 151 0.28 -14.03 -1.13
C ALA A 151 0.05 -13.10 0.07
N GLY A 152 0.91 -13.19 1.10
CA GLY A 152 0.89 -12.29 2.25
C GLY A 152 1.22 -10.84 1.88
N TRP A 153 2.21 -10.63 1.00
CA TRP A 153 2.57 -9.32 0.47
C TRP A 153 1.43 -8.69 -0.32
N VAL A 154 0.81 -9.44 -1.23
CA VAL A 154 -0.37 -9.00 -1.99
C VAL A 154 -1.52 -8.63 -1.05
N THR A 155 -1.76 -9.43 -0.01
CA THR A 155 -2.77 -9.14 1.02
C THR A 155 -2.48 -7.80 1.72
N LEU A 156 -1.24 -7.58 2.15
CA LEU A 156 -0.82 -6.35 2.79
C LEU A 156 -0.95 -5.13 1.88
N VAL A 157 -0.43 -5.21 0.65
CA VAL A 157 -0.49 -4.12 -0.32
C VAL A 157 -1.93 -3.76 -0.68
N ASN A 158 -2.78 -4.76 -0.92
CA ASN A 158 -4.20 -4.52 -1.19
C ASN A 158 -4.88 -3.85 0.01
N ARG A 159 -4.58 -4.29 1.23
CA ARG A 159 -5.11 -3.66 2.44
C ARG A 159 -4.67 -2.20 2.56
N LEU A 160 -3.39 -1.90 2.31
CA LEU A 160 -2.86 -0.53 2.34
C LEU A 160 -3.48 0.35 1.23
N ARG A 161 -3.68 -0.19 0.02
CA ARG A 161 -4.36 0.50 -1.09
C ARG A 161 -5.81 0.83 -0.73
N CYS A 162 -6.57 -0.14 -0.21
CA CYS A 162 -7.95 0.08 0.22
C CYS A 162 -8.09 1.14 1.31
N LEU A 163 -7.10 1.29 2.18
CA LEU A 163 -7.09 2.28 3.25
C LEU A 163 -6.47 3.63 2.84
N GLY A 164 -5.95 3.77 1.62
CA GLY A 164 -5.21 4.98 1.20
C GLY A 164 -3.90 5.19 1.98
N LEU A 165 -3.26 4.11 2.44
CA LEU A 165 -2.07 4.14 3.29
C LEU A 165 -0.80 3.70 2.56
N LEU A 166 -0.87 3.29 1.28
CA LEU A 166 0.29 2.77 0.55
C LEU A 166 1.44 3.79 0.50
N ASP A 167 1.16 5.08 0.35
CA ASP A 167 2.18 6.15 0.31
C ASP A 167 2.92 6.34 1.65
N ARG A 168 2.39 5.78 2.75
CA ARG A 168 3.03 5.80 4.08
C ARG A 168 4.02 4.65 4.27
N LEU A 169 3.99 3.64 3.40
CA LEU A 169 4.89 2.50 3.48
C LEU A 169 6.33 2.93 3.17
N ARG A 170 7.27 2.46 3.97
CA ARG A 170 8.71 2.55 3.73
C ARG A 170 9.33 1.19 3.94
N VAL A 171 10.21 0.80 3.04
CA VAL A 171 10.91 -0.48 3.10
C VAL A 171 12.37 -0.24 3.44
N ASN A 172 12.75 -0.66 4.63
CA ASN A 172 14.13 -0.66 5.09
C ASN A 172 14.88 -1.81 4.40
N GLN A 173 15.50 -1.50 3.26
CA GLN A 173 16.14 -2.50 2.40
C GLN A 173 17.52 -2.85 2.97
N VAL A 174 17.53 -3.87 3.81
CA VAL A 174 18.71 -4.36 4.51
C VAL A 174 18.99 -5.83 4.18
N PHE A 175 20.26 -6.20 4.29
CA PHE A 175 20.82 -7.51 3.98
C PHE A 175 21.73 -7.97 5.10
N TRP A 176 21.89 -9.27 5.27
CA TRP A 176 22.82 -9.85 6.24
C TRP A 176 24.25 -9.44 5.88
N GLY A 177 24.94 -8.84 6.84
CA GLY A 177 26.35 -8.51 6.72
C GLY A 177 27.21 -9.76 6.60
N THR A 178 28.23 -9.71 5.76
CA THR A 178 29.16 -10.83 5.55
C THR A 178 30.34 -10.78 6.51
N ARG A 179 30.60 -9.62 7.12
CA ARG A 179 31.69 -9.37 8.05
C ARG A 179 31.24 -8.47 9.20
N THR A 180 32.00 -8.54 10.29
CA THR A 180 31.94 -7.58 11.39
C THR A 180 32.87 -6.39 11.13
N GLU A 181 32.77 -5.34 11.94
CA GLU A 181 33.55 -4.10 11.81
C GLU A 181 35.07 -4.29 11.95
N ASN A 182 35.52 -5.41 12.54
CA ASN A 182 36.93 -5.78 12.65
C ASN A 182 37.38 -6.78 11.55
N GLY A 183 36.49 -7.14 10.61
CA GLY A 183 36.77 -8.06 9.51
C GLY A 183 36.53 -9.55 9.82
N ALA A 184 36.10 -9.91 11.04
CA ALA A 184 35.76 -11.30 11.37
C ALA A 184 34.45 -11.75 10.67
N ASN A 185 34.32 -13.06 10.44
CA ASN A 185 33.06 -13.69 10.01
C ASN A 185 32.14 -13.97 11.22
N PHE A 186 30.99 -14.59 10.98
CA PHE A 186 29.97 -14.88 12.00
C PHE A 186 29.93 -16.37 12.41
N GLU A 187 30.98 -17.12 12.12
CA GLU A 187 31.05 -18.54 12.42
C GLU A 187 31.36 -18.79 13.92
N PRO A 188 30.86 -19.91 14.49
CA PRO A 188 30.06 -20.96 13.84
C PRO A 188 28.55 -20.69 13.78
N GLN A 189 28.07 -19.58 14.34
CA GLN A 189 26.63 -19.33 14.50
C GLN A 189 25.92 -19.08 13.16
N TYR A 190 26.60 -18.43 12.22
CA TYR A 190 26.12 -18.20 10.87
C TYR A 190 27.24 -18.50 9.87
N THR A 191 27.03 -19.50 9.03
CA THR A 191 28.00 -19.84 7.98
C THR A 191 27.91 -18.85 6.82
N SER A 192 29.00 -18.70 6.08
CA SER A 192 29.01 -17.83 4.89
C SER A 192 27.94 -18.25 3.86
N SER A 193 27.74 -19.55 3.67
CA SER A 193 26.69 -20.07 2.76
C SER A 193 25.27 -19.72 3.23
N GLN A 194 25.00 -19.74 4.55
CA GLN A 194 23.70 -19.34 5.08
C GLN A 194 23.43 -17.86 4.85
N ILE A 195 24.44 -17.01 5.06
CA ILE A 195 24.37 -15.57 4.80
C ILE A 195 24.08 -15.31 3.32
N ASP A 196 24.80 -15.99 2.42
CA ASP A 196 24.60 -15.84 0.97
C ASP A 196 23.21 -16.27 0.53
N SER A 197 22.71 -17.43 1.00
CA SER A 197 21.35 -17.89 0.70
C SER A 197 20.29 -16.94 1.24
N ALA A 198 20.45 -16.43 2.47
CA ALA A 198 19.55 -15.45 3.05
C ALA A 198 19.50 -14.15 2.23
N ASN A 199 20.66 -13.66 1.79
CA ASN A 199 20.74 -12.44 0.97
C ASN A 199 20.17 -12.61 -0.44
N GLN A 200 20.38 -13.77 -1.08
CA GLN A 200 19.74 -14.09 -2.36
C GLN A 200 18.22 -14.14 -2.23
N PHE A 201 17.71 -14.73 -1.15
CA PHE A 201 16.28 -14.76 -0.88
C PHE A 201 15.73 -13.36 -0.62
N LEU A 202 16.38 -12.56 0.24
CA LEU A 202 16.00 -11.17 0.49
C LEU A 202 15.97 -10.33 -0.79
N ASP A 203 16.94 -10.50 -1.69
CA ASP A 203 16.96 -9.77 -2.96
C ASP A 203 15.73 -10.09 -3.81
N ARG A 204 15.38 -11.38 -3.92
CA ARG A 204 14.14 -11.82 -4.60
C ARG A 204 12.89 -11.18 -3.97
N LEU A 205 12.81 -11.13 -2.64
CA LEU A 205 11.69 -10.48 -1.94
C LEU A 205 11.63 -8.98 -2.29
N TYR A 206 12.75 -8.25 -2.21
CA TYR A 206 12.79 -6.83 -2.51
C TYR A 206 12.48 -6.50 -3.97
N GLN A 207 12.90 -7.34 -4.92
CA GLN A 207 12.53 -7.21 -6.33
C GLN A 207 11.01 -7.26 -6.49
N ARG A 208 10.34 -8.22 -5.85
CA ARG A 208 8.88 -8.32 -5.88
C ARG A 208 8.19 -7.15 -5.19
N VAL A 209 8.72 -6.66 -4.07
CA VAL A 209 8.22 -5.43 -3.44
C VAL A 209 8.28 -4.25 -4.41
N ALA A 210 9.36 -4.13 -5.19
CA ALA A 210 9.58 -3.01 -6.10
C ALA A 210 8.59 -2.96 -7.27
N ASP A 211 7.92 -4.08 -7.59
CA ASP A 211 6.84 -4.11 -8.58
C ASP A 211 5.59 -3.36 -8.10
N ASP A 212 5.37 -3.24 -6.78
CA ASP A 212 4.16 -2.67 -6.20
C ASP A 212 4.34 -1.25 -5.65
N ILE A 213 5.57 -0.81 -5.37
CA ILE A 213 5.87 0.50 -4.80
C ILE A 213 7.05 1.22 -5.48
N PRO A 214 7.02 2.55 -5.61
CA PRO A 214 8.10 3.34 -6.18
C PRO A 214 9.42 3.22 -5.39
N SER A 215 10.54 3.34 -6.10
CA SER A 215 11.90 3.26 -5.53
C SER A 215 12.15 4.26 -4.39
N GLY A 216 11.47 5.42 -4.40
CA GLY A 216 11.56 6.43 -3.35
C GLY A 216 10.97 6.02 -2.00
N GLN A 217 10.27 4.88 -1.91
CA GLN A 217 9.81 4.31 -0.65
C GLN A 217 10.83 3.36 -0.01
N PHE A 218 11.95 3.05 -0.67
CA PHE A 218 13.02 2.22 -0.11
C PHE A 218 14.08 3.07 0.58
N LEU A 219 14.50 2.62 1.77
CA LEU A 219 15.71 3.10 2.42
C LEU A 219 16.84 2.16 1.99
N ARG A 220 17.87 2.71 1.36
CA ARG A 220 18.97 1.94 0.77
C ARG A 220 20.29 2.39 1.36
N PHE A 221 21.18 1.42 1.57
CA PHE A 221 22.42 1.65 2.30
C PHE A 221 23.61 1.13 1.51
N ASN A 222 24.74 1.83 1.61
CA ASN A 222 26.00 1.30 1.12
C ASN A 222 26.35 0.02 1.89
N HIS A 223 26.92 -0.99 1.20
CA HIS A 223 27.27 -2.27 1.80
C HIS A 223 28.10 -2.14 3.08
N GLY A 224 29.01 -1.17 3.16
CA GLY A 224 29.82 -0.93 4.36
C GLY A 224 29.02 -0.59 5.62
N LEU A 225 27.80 -0.04 5.48
CA LEU A 225 26.92 0.20 6.63
C LEU A 225 26.26 -1.07 7.13
N LEU A 226 26.06 -2.08 6.27
CA LEU A 226 25.48 -3.38 6.62
C LEU A 226 26.55 -4.32 7.19
N THR A 227 27.41 -3.78 8.06
CA THR A 227 28.51 -4.49 8.72
C THR A 227 28.11 -4.79 10.16
N GLY A 228 28.38 -6.01 10.65
CA GLY A 228 28.01 -6.39 12.02
C GLY A 228 28.85 -5.67 13.08
N SER A 229 28.22 -5.23 14.16
CA SER A 229 28.89 -4.66 15.32
C SER A 229 29.27 -5.75 16.32
N THR A 230 30.51 -5.71 16.79
CA THR A 230 31.01 -6.60 17.84
C THR A 230 30.50 -6.23 19.22
N GLY A 231 30.17 -4.95 19.42
CA GLY A 231 29.62 -4.39 20.66
C GLY A 231 28.09 -4.27 20.69
N HIS A 232 27.38 -4.92 19.76
CA HIS A 232 25.93 -4.78 19.69
C HIS A 232 25.24 -5.33 20.95
N LYS A 233 24.26 -4.60 21.48
CA LYS A 233 23.54 -4.95 22.72
C LYS A 233 22.81 -6.30 22.72
N TRP A 234 22.56 -6.87 21.54
CA TRP A 234 21.91 -8.17 21.36
C TRP A 234 22.92 -9.28 20.99
N GLY A 235 24.22 -9.01 21.15
CA GLY A 235 25.29 -9.90 20.73
C GLY A 235 25.60 -9.79 19.23
N ILE A 236 26.60 -10.55 18.80
CA ILE A 236 27.10 -10.52 17.43
C ILE A 236 26.18 -11.31 16.49
N SER A 237 25.76 -10.69 15.38
CA SER A 237 24.92 -11.31 14.36
C SER A 237 25.05 -10.55 13.03
N PRO A 238 24.86 -11.18 11.86
CA PRO A 238 24.96 -10.52 10.56
C PRO A 238 23.93 -9.39 10.35
N PHE A 239 22.88 -9.30 11.16
CA PHE A 239 21.87 -8.24 11.09
C PHE A 239 21.89 -7.33 12.35
N HIS A 240 22.96 -7.36 13.12
CA HIS A 240 23.21 -6.44 14.24
C HIS A 240 24.29 -5.44 13.83
N TYR A 241 23.89 -4.40 13.11
CA TYR A 241 24.83 -3.54 12.41
C TYR A 241 25.57 -2.55 13.33
N VAL A 242 26.62 -1.95 12.79
CA VAL A 242 27.32 -0.79 13.37
C VAL A 242 26.41 0.43 13.52
N ASP A 243 26.70 1.29 14.50
CA ASP A 243 25.95 2.52 14.78
C ASP A 243 25.79 3.43 13.55
N ALA A 244 26.77 3.41 12.64
CA ALA A 244 26.73 4.18 11.40
C ALA A 244 25.51 3.83 10.52
N TYR A 245 25.07 2.56 10.52
CA TYR A 245 23.83 2.14 9.86
C TYR A 245 22.62 2.84 10.47
N TYR A 246 22.48 2.77 11.80
CA TYR A 246 21.33 3.36 12.48
C TYR A 246 21.29 4.87 12.28
N GLN A 247 22.44 5.55 12.33
CA GLN A 247 22.52 6.98 12.01
C GLN A 247 22.14 7.28 10.56
N ALA A 248 22.49 6.42 9.61
CA ALA A 248 22.06 6.55 8.22
C ALA A 248 20.56 6.28 8.05
N ALA A 249 19.99 5.30 8.76
CA ALA A 249 18.57 4.97 8.72
C ALA A 249 17.73 6.09 9.35
N ILE A 250 18.19 6.64 10.48
CA ILE A 250 17.65 7.88 11.05
C ILE A 250 17.71 8.95 9.98
N ARG A 251 18.86 9.21 9.35
CA ARG A 251 18.91 10.20 8.27
C ARG A 251 18.06 9.86 7.05
N GLN A 252 17.63 8.65 6.75
CA GLN A 252 16.73 8.45 5.60
C GLN A 252 15.25 8.59 6.00
N LEU A 253 14.90 8.19 7.21
CA LEU A 253 13.59 8.47 7.81
C LEU A 253 13.41 9.96 8.12
N CYS A 254 14.52 10.57 8.56
CA CYS A 254 14.63 11.88 9.21
C CYS A 254 15.58 12.86 8.48
N VAL A 255 16.14 12.55 7.34
CA VAL A 255 16.45 13.52 6.27
C VAL A 255 15.43 13.18 5.19
N GLY A 256 14.18 12.94 5.63
CA GLY A 256 13.12 12.36 4.83
C GLY A 256 11.67 12.76 5.09
N TYR A 257 11.17 13.00 6.31
CA TYR A 257 10.02 13.93 6.48
C TYR A 257 10.21 15.29 5.76
N TRP A 258 11.42 15.58 5.26
CA TRP A 258 12.34 16.66 5.66
C TRP A 258 12.70 17.66 4.55
N LEU A 259 12.07 17.56 3.38
CA LEU A 259 11.94 18.66 2.42
C LEU A 259 10.51 18.75 1.80
N LYS A 260 9.61 17.78 2.02
CA LYS A 260 8.28 17.68 1.33
C LYS A 260 7.04 17.87 2.20
N ASN A 261 7.13 17.68 3.52
CA ASN A 261 6.35 18.54 4.42
C ASN A 261 6.88 19.99 4.40
N ARG A 262 8.03 20.25 3.74
CA ARG A 262 8.74 21.53 3.75
C ARG A 262 8.38 22.48 2.58
N ILE A 263 7.62 22.05 1.55
CA ILE A 263 7.09 22.95 0.47
C ILE A 263 5.68 22.57 -0.06
N MET A 264 5.30 21.30 -0.28
CA MET A 264 4.17 20.95 -1.19
C MET A 264 2.77 20.83 -0.59
N LYS A 265 2.59 20.45 0.68
CA LYS A 265 1.26 20.59 1.31
C LYS A 265 0.84 22.07 1.45
N SER A 266 1.78 23.01 1.38
CA SER A 266 1.60 24.43 1.69
C SER A 266 1.76 25.40 0.52
N GLN A 267 1.84 24.95 -0.74
CA GLN A 267 1.56 25.85 -1.88
C GLN A 267 0.34 25.42 -2.70
N GLU A 268 0.15 24.13 -3.02
CA GLU A 268 -0.83 23.77 -4.07
C GLU A 268 -2.28 23.60 -3.59
N ALA A 269 -2.52 23.03 -2.40
CA ALA A 269 -3.91 22.81 -1.95
C ALA A 269 -4.60 24.07 -1.38
N VAL A 270 -3.86 25.12 -1.01
CA VAL A 270 -4.42 26.27 -0.27
C VAL A 270 -4.24 27.62 -0.99
N ALA A 271 -3.28 27.78 -1.90
CA ALA A 271 -3.21 29.02 -2.72
C ALA A 271 -3.96 28.91 -4.06
N SER A 272 -4.28 27.70 -4.52
CA SER A 272 -5.32 27.54 -5.52
C SER A 272 -6.20 26.35 -5.15
N ARG A 273 -7.29 26.65 -4.43
CA ARG A 273 -8.60 26.13 -4.81
C ARG A 273 -8.93 26.67 -6.21
N ALA A 274 -8.15 26.19 -7.14
CA ALA A 274 -8.43 26.19 -8.52
C ALA A 274 -9.36 25.00 -8.65
N ASP A 275 -10.66 25.27 -8.71
CA ASP A 275 -11.69 24.23 -8.78
C ASP A 275 -11.47 23.37 -10.04
N TYR A 276 -10.61 22.35 -9.99
CA TYR A 276 -10.41 21.36 -11.04
C TYR A 276 -11.38 20.20 -10.77
N SER A 277 -12.55 20.21 -11.40
CA SER A 277 -13.56 19.16 -11.29
C SER A 277 -14.07 18.78 -12.67
N ILE A 278 -14.41 17.51 -12.88
CA ILE A 278 -15.35 17.18 -13.95
C ILE A 278 -16.74 17.31 -13.29
N ASP A 279 -17.57 18.19 -13.82
CA ASP A 279 -18.93 18.37 -13.35
C ASP A 279 -19.83 17.34 -14.04
N LYS A 280 -19.60 17.13 -15.34
CA LYS A 280 -20.36 16.20 -16.17
C LYS A 280 -19.56 15.75 -17.38
N VAL A 281 -19.78 14.51 -17.79
CA VAL A 281 -19.37 14.01 -19.11
C VAL A 281 -20.63 13.78 -19.93
N ASN A 282 -20.80 14.56 -21.00
CA ASN A 282 -21.87 14.37 -21.97
C ASN A 282 -21.40 13.39 -23.03
N LEU A 283 -22.25 12.42 -23.36
CA LEU A 283 -22.05 11.48 -24.45
C LEU A 283 -23.27 11.60 -25.35
N GLU A 284 -23.05 12.04 -26.58
CA GLU A 284 -24.09 12.29 -27.57
C GLU A 284 -23.75 11.59 -28.89
N HIS A 285 -24.77 11.33 -29.70
CA HIS A 285 -24.62 10.74 -31.03
C HIS A 285 -25.04 11.77 -32.08
N GLU A 286 -24.09 12.20 -32.91
CA GLU A 286 -24.28 13.20 -33.96
C GLU A 286 -23.98 12.54 -35.32
N GLY A 287 -25.02 12.17 -36.07
CA GLY A 287 -24.86 11.54 -37.38
C GLY A 287 -24.16 10.17 -37.29
N ASN A 288 -22.89 10.12 -37.69
CA ASN A 288 -22.04 8.92 -37.63
C ASN A 288 -20.92 9.03 -36.58
N GLU A 289 -21.05 9.93 -35.61
CA GLU A 289 -20.04 10.13 -34.56
C GLU A 289 -20.65 10.02 -33.16
N LEU A 290 -19.88 9.44 -32.24
CA LEU A 290 -20.04 9.67 -30.82
C LEU A 290 -19.21 10.89 -30.43
N VAL A 291 -19.88 11.86 -29.80
CA VAL A 291 -19.25 13.07 -29.29
C VAL A 291 -19.25 12.99 -27.77
N VAL A 292 -18.06 12.87 -27.19
CA VAL A 292 -17.85 12.94 -25.75
C VAL A 292 -17.38 14.34 -25.42
N THR A 293 -18.12 15.07 -24.58
CA THR A 293 -17.75 16.41 -24.13
C THR A 293 -17.62 16.44 -22.63
N VAL A 294 -16.49 16.91 -22.13
CA VAL A 294 -16.24 17.10 -20.70
C VAL A 294 -16.65 18.51 -20.31
N VAL A 295 -17.60 18.63 -19.37
CA VAL A 295 -17.90 19.87 -18.65
C VAL A 295 -17.07 19.84 -17.38
N PHE A 296 -16.13 20.78 -17.28
CA PHE A 296 -15.20 20.84 -16.17
C PHE A 296 -15.08 22.26 -15.64
N LYS A 297 -14.79 22.37 -14.35
CA LYS A 297 -14.27 23.59 -13.74
C LYS A 297 -12.75 23.46 -13.70
N ALA A 298 -12.02 24.57 -13.85
CA ALA A 298 -10.93 24.72 -14.82
C ALA A 298 -10.27 26.12 -14.80
N PRO A 299 -9.40 26.51 -13.85
CA PRO A 299 -8.68 27.79 -13.97
C PRO A 299 -7.49 27.75 -14.93
N GLN A 300 -7.01 26.57 -15.33
CA GLN A 300 -6.09 26.41 -16.46
C GLN A 300 -6.50 25.18 -17.28
N THR A 301 -6.15 25.15 -18.56
CA THR A 301 -6.38 24.00 -19.44
C THR A 301 -5.48 22.83 -19.04
N GLY A 302 -6.07 21.66 -18.74
CA GLY A 302 -5.33 20.40 -18.52
C GLY A 302 -5.41 19.46 -19.72
N GLN A 303 -5.02 18.19 -19.53
CA GLN A 303 -5.09 17.18 -20.58
C GLN A 303 -6.24 16.20 -20.35
N PHE A 304 -6.88 15.77 -21.41
CA PHE A 304 -8.03 14.88 -21.39
C PHE A 304 -7.72 13.60 -22.15
N ALA A 305 -8.07 12.47 -21.56
CA ALA A 305 -8.07 11.16 -22.20
C ALA A 305 -9.45 10.52 -22.07
N PHE A 306 -9.76 9.56 -22.93
CA PHE A 306 -11.10 8.98 -23.01
C PHE A 306 -11.04 7.48 -23.25
N HIS A 307 -11.82 6.71 -22.49
CA HIS A 307 -12.16 5.34 -22.86
C HIS A 307 -13.63 5.30 -23.26
N VAL A 308 -13.93 4.74 -24.43
CA VAL A 308 -15.32 4.52 -24.89
C VAL A 308 -15.65 3.04 -24.80
N PHE A 309 -16.80 2.73 -24.21
CA PHE A 309 -17.30 1.38 -24.02
C PHE A 309 -18.59 1.18 -24.79
N ARG A 310 -18.77 0.00 -25.39
CA ARG A 310 -20.04 -0.49 -25.95
C ARG A 310 -20.39 -1.83 -25.30
N ASN A 311 -21.57 -1.93 -24.69
CA ASN A 311 -22.03 -3.13 -23.96
C ASN A 311 -21.00 -3.63 -22.92
N GLY A 312 -20.31 -2.70 -22.25
CA GLY A 312 -19.27 -3.01 -21.25
C GLY A 312 -17.88 -3.32 -21.82
N VAL A 313 -17.73 -3.46 -23.14
CA VAL A 313 -16.44 -3.71 -23.79
C VAL A 313 -15.81 -2.39 -24.24
N GLN A 314 -14.54 -2.14 -23.90
CA GLN A 314 -13.82 -0.96 -24.35
C GLN A 314 -13.54 -1.06 -25.86
N ILE A 315 -14.05 -0.10 -26.63
CA ILE A 315 -13.93 -0.05 -28.09
C ILE A 315 -12.97 1.04 -28.59
N HIS A 316 -12.63 2.01 -27.75
CA HIS A 316 -11.70 3.09 -28.10
C HIS A 316 -10.91 3.60 -26.89
N THR A 317 -9.67 4.02 -27.15
CA THR A 317 -8.80 4.75 -26.22
C THR A 317 -8.27 5.98 -26.92
N GLU A 318 -8.60 7.15 -26.41
CA GLU A 318 -7.96 8.40 -26.78
C GLU A 318 -6.96 8.78 -25.69
N TRP A 319 -5.70 8.95 -26.07
CA TRP A 319 -4.65 9.37 -25.14
C TRP A 319 -4.72 10.88 -24.86
N TYR A 320 -4.02 11.30 -23.81
CA TYR A 320 -4.08 12.66 -23.30
C TYR A 320 -3.81 13.73 -24.36
N SER A 321 -4.76 14.64 -24.53
CA SER A 321 -4.66 15.81 -25.41
C SER A 321 -5.26 17.05 -24.72
N SER A 322 -5.01 18.25 -25.24
CA SER A 322 -5.62 19.48 -24.71
C SER A 322 -7.11 19.63 -25.04
N LYS A 323 -7.71 18.69 -25.79
CA LYS A 323 -9.10 18.78 -26.24
C LYS A 323 -10.04 18.13 -25.21
N PRO A 324 -10.99 18.86 -24.60
CA PRO A 324 -12.00 18.30 -23.72
C PRO A 324 -13.12 17.58 -24.48
N VAL A 325 -12.87 17.23 -25.74
CA VAL A 325 -13.84 16.62 -26.66
C VAL A 325 -13.17 15.49 -27.42
N LEU A 326 -13.83 14.33 -27.43
CA LEU A 326 -13.55 13.22 -28.34
C LEU A 326 -14.66 13.15 -29.38
N ARG A 327 -14.27 13.05 -30.65
CA ARG A 327 -15.17 12.65 -31.75
C ARG A 327 -14.70 11.30 -32.27
N LEU A 328 -15.54 10.29 -32.08
CA LEU A 328 -15.28 8.92 -32.51
C LEU A 328 -16.29 8.54 -33.59
N GLY A 329 -15.80 8.28 -34.81
CA GLY A 329 -16.63 7.75 -35.88
C GLY A 329 -17.18 6.36 -35.53
N ILE A 330 -18.50 6.20 -35.56
CA ILE A 330 -19.19 4.93 -35.37
C ILE A 330 -20.14 4.65 -36.53
N LYS A 331 -20.40 3.38 -36.81
CA LYS A 331 -21.33 2.98 -37.88
C LYS A 331 -22.79 2.94 -37.43
N SER A 332 -23.17 3.76 -36.45
CA SER A 332 -24.49 3.69 -35.76
C SER A 332 -24.83 2.29 -35.23
N GLU A 333 -23.81 1.56 -34.76
CA GLU A 333 -24.00 0.20 -34.27
C GLU A 333 -24.84 0.24 -32.96
N PRO A 334 -25.89 -0.57 -32.83
CA PRO A 334 -26.74 -0.54 -31.65
C PRO A 334 -25.99 -1.01 -30.41
N GLY A 335 -26.37 -0.47 -29.25
CA GLY A 335 -25.82 -0.87 -27.97
C GLY A 335 -25.81 0.24 -26.92
N LEU A 336 -25.42 -0.16 -25.71
CA LEU A 336 -25.22 0.73 -24.58
C LEU A 336 -23.81 1.31 -24.61
N TYR A 337 -23.70 2.60 -24.89
CA TYR A 337 -22.45 3.34 -24.88
C TYR A 337 -22.23 4.07 -23.57
N ARG A 338 -20.99 4.07 -23.09
CA ARG A 338 -20.52 4.90 -21.97
C ARG A 338 -19.12 5.41 -22.29
N ALA A 339 -18.82 6.63 -21.88
CA ALA A 339 -17.47 7.16 -21.91
C ALA A 339 -16.95 7.34 -20.48
N LEU A 340 -15.69 7.00 -20.25
CA LEU A 340 -14.92 7.40 -19.08
C LEU A 340 -13.96 8.49 -19.51
N ALA A 341 -14.16 9.70 -19.02
CA ALA A 341 -13.22 10.79 -19.23
C ALA A 341 -12.20 10.83 -18.08
N PHE A 342 -10.95 11.09 -18.45
CA PHE A 342 -9.86 11.37 -17.54
C PHE A 342 -9.44 12.80 -17.76
N PHE A 343 -9.29 13.55 -16.68
CA PHE A 343 -8.72 14.88 -16.69
C PHE A 343 -7.44 14.85 -15.87
N LEU A 344 -6.31 15.00 -16.54
CA LEU A 344 -5.00 15.15 -15.92
C LEU A 344 -4.75 16.64 -15.69
N THR A 345 -4.73 17.01 -14.42
CA THR A 345 -4.48 18.37 -13.98
C THR A 345 -2.99 18.73 -14.14
N PRO A 346 -2.64 20.02 -14.20
CA PRO A 346 -1.23 20.44 -14.33
C PRO A 346 -0.29 19.97 -13.20
N ASN A 347 -0.83 19.68 -12.01
CA ASN A 347 -0.09 19.12 -10.86
C ASN A 347 0.00 17.57 -10.89
N GLY A 348 -0.48 16.92 -11.95
CA GLY A 348 -0.37 15.47 -12.14
C GLY A 348 -1.46 14.64 -11.45
N GLU A 349 -2.50 15.27 -10.90
CA GLU A 349 -3.66 14.57 -10.36
C GLU A 349 -4.61 14.13 -11.49
N ARG A 350 -5.30 13.02 -11.29
CA ARG A 350 -6.22 12.47 -12.29
C ARG A 350 -7.64 12.46 -11.75
N VAL A 351 -8.50 13.31 -12.30
CA VAL A 351 -9.95 13.31 -12.05
C VAL A 351 -10.63 12.44 -13.10
N THR A 352 -11.56 11.58 -12.69
CA THR A 352 -12.26 10.67 -13.62
C THR A 352 -13.76 10.70 -13.41
N GLN A 353 -14.53 10.70 -14.49
CA GLN A 353 -15.98 10.60 -14.42
C GLN A 353 -16.55 9.86 -15.62
N TYR A 354 -17.59 9.06 -15.36
CA TYR A 354 -18.36 8.42 -16.42
C TYR A 354 -19.42 9.37 -16.98
N SER A 355 -19.69 9.24 -18.28
CA SER A 355 -20.91 9.77 -18.88
C SER A 355 -22.13 9.03 -18.34
N ASN A 356 -23.29 9.70 -18.47
CA ASN A 356 -24.55 8.98 -18.49
C ASN A 356 -24.54 7.96 -19.65
N PRO A 357 -25.19 6.81 -19.49
CA PRO A 357 -25.32 5.85 -20.58
C PRO A 357 -26.09 6.46 -21.76
N LEU A 358 -25.61 6.18 -22.98
CA LEU A 358 -26.32 6.48 -24.21
C LEU A 358 -26.66 5.16 -24.90
N PHE A 359 -27.95 4.87 -25.06
CA PHE A 359 -28.38 3.67 -25.79
C PHE A 359 -28.70 4.05 -27.23
N LEU A 360 -28.04 3.40 -28.19
CA LEU A 360 -28.37 3.52 -29.60
C LEU A 360 -29.24 2.32 -30.01
N HIS A 361 -30.43 2.63 -30.52
CA HIS A 361 -31.33 1.62 -31.07
C HIS A 361 -30.78 1.08 -32.40
N PRO A 362 -31.16 -0.14 -32.79
CA PRO A 362 -30.90 -0.63 -34.13
C PRO A 362 -31.42 0.38 -35.15
N ALA A 363 -30.63 0.68 -36.19
CA ALA A 363 -31.06 1.56 -37.27
C ALA A 363 -32.34 0.99 -37.90
N GLY A 364 -33.50 1.56 -37.53
CA GLY A 364 -34.81 1.04 -37.95
C GLY A 364 -36.02 1.47 -37.12
N GLU A 365 -35.87 1.96 -35.89
CA GLU A 365 -37.04 2.38 -35.07
C GLU A 365 -37.01 3.89 -34.79
N THR A 366 -37.86 4.62 -35.52
CA THR A 366 -38.25 5.99 -35.17
C THR A 366 -39.15 5.95 -33.92
N PRO A 367 -39.04 6.88 -32.94
CA PRO A 367 -39.93 6.90 -31.79
C PRO A 367 -41.32 7.41 -32.22
N GLY A 368 -42.18 6.49 -32.60
CA GLY A 368 -43.58 6.74 -32.85
C GLY A 368 -44.39 6.81 -31.55
N HIS A 369 -44.95 7.98 -31.29
CA HIS A 369 -46.14 8.26 -30.46
C HIS A 369 -45.93 8.39 -28.95
N GLY A 370 -46.18 9.62 -28.48
CA GLY A 370 -46.22 10.01 -27.08
C GLY A 370 -47.31 9.32 -26.25
N PRO A 371 -47.31 9.56 -24.93
CA PRO A 371 -48.18 8.86 -24.01
C PRO A 371 -49.65 9.18 -24.31
N LYS A 372 -50.45 8.14 -24.58
CA LYS A 372 -51.92 8.26 -24.60
C LYS A 372 -52.38 8.75 -23.22
N LYS A 373 -53.15 9.85 -23.23
CA LYS A 373 -53.86 10.41 -22.07
C LYS A 373 -54.61 9.33 -21.28
N PRO A 374 -54.75 9.48 -19.95
CA PRO A 374 -55.63 8.62 -19.17
C PRO A 374 -57.10 8.88 -19.57
N LEU A 375 -57.86 7.79 -19.73
CA LEU A 375 -59.31 7.85 -19.90
C LEU A 375 -59.95 8.50 -18.66
N GLN A 376 -60.68 9.59 -18.89
CA GLN A 376 -61.63 10.13 -17.92
C GLN A 376 -62.85 9.21 -17.82
N ALA A 377 -63.26 8.95 -16.59
CA ALA A 377 -64.49 8.26 -16.25
C ALA A 377 -65.71 9.03 -16.78
N VAL A 378 -66.65 8.29 -17.38
CA VAL A 378 -68.03 8.75 -17.56
C VAL A 378 -68.91 7.79 -16.78
N HIS A 379 -69.62 8.36 -15.80
CA HIS A 379 -70.75 7.76 -15.11
C HIS A 379 -71.86 7.42 -16.11
N GLU A 380 -72.39 6.19 -16.07
CA GLU A 380 -73.79 5.99 -16.45
C GLU A 380 -74.44 4.86 -15.64
N VAL A 381 -75.25 5.33 -14.69
CA VAL A 381 -76.49 4.83 -14.10
C VAL A 381 -76.98 3.45 -14.57
N ALA A 382 -77.02 2.48 -13.65
CA ALA A 382 -77.87 1.31 -13.75
C ALA A 382 -79.23 1.60 -13.09
N SER A 383 -80.29 1.61 -13.90
CA SER A 383 -81.68 1.42 -13.44
C SER A 383 -82.27 0.27 -14.27
N ALA A 384 -82.61 -0.84 -13.61
CA ALA A 384 -83.48 -1.88 -14.18
C ALA A 384 -84.90 -1.29 -14.40
N PRO A 385 -85.75 -1.84 -15.30
CA PRO A 385 -86.49 -3.07 -14.95
C PRO A 385 -86.95 -3.95 -16.13
N SER A 386 -87.34 -5.19 -15.79
CA SER A 386 -88.47 -6.03 -16.28
C SER A 386 -88.05 -7.49 -16.43
#